data_AF-A0AAD5TIR1-F1
#
_entry.id   AF-A0AAD5TIR1-F1
#
_cell.length_a   1.000
_cell.length_b   1.000
_cell.length_c   1.000
_cell.angle_alpha   90.00
_cell.angle_beta   90.00
_cell.angle_gamma   90.00
#
_symmetry.space_group_name_H-M   'P 1'
#
loop_
_entity.id
_entity.type
_entity.pdbx_description
1 polymer ?
#
loop_
_entity_poly.entity_id
_entity_poly.type
_entity_poly.pdbx_seq_one_letter_code
_entity_poly.pdbx_strand_id
1 'polypeptide(L)'
;MEAAAIIRNRGLKIPIAQFPPAPVANSVDLPAAAKAYADAHSDCPTKLDTGLQLDEAKAKAACENFPAGEDEGHARLTRFLTDKARKYDSARDNPASDGTSSLSPYLSSGIITSRQCISAALKANNNKIEGVV
;
A
#
# COMPACT_ATOMS: atom_id res chain seq x y z
N MET A 1 -11.04 -30.87 -25.80
CA MET A 1 -10.59 -29.46 -25.85
C MET A 1 -10.53 -28.97 -24.42
N GLU A 2 -9.30 -28.96 -23.92
CA GLU A 2 -8.88 -28.70 -22.55
C GLU A 2 -8.67 -27.19 -22.37
N ALA A 3 -9.19 -26.61 -21.28
CA ALA A 3 -8.59 -25.51 -20.50
C ALA A 3 -9.66 -24.82 -19.65
N ALA A 4 -9.81 -25.22 -18.38
CA ALA A 4 -10.38 -24.34 -17.35
C ALA A 4 -10.00 -24.82 -15.95
N ALA A 5 -9.34 -23.91 -15.22
CA ALA A 5 -9.37 -23.75 -13.77
C ALA A 5 -8.76 -24.88 -12.90
N ILE A 6 -7.41 -24.95 -12.89
CA ILE A 6 -6.69 -25.43 -11.69
C ILE A 6 -6.50 -24.23 -10.74
N ILE A 7 -7.57 -23.87 -10.04
CA ILE A 7 -7.46 -23.47 -8.62
C ILE A 7 -8.40 -24.42 -7.89
N ARG A 8 -7.93 -25.66 -7.71
CA ARG A 8 -8.60 -26.62 -6.83
C ARG A 8 -8.49 -26.06 -5.42
N ASN A 9 -9.55 -25.39 -4.97
CA ASN A 9 -9.84 -25.12 -3.58
C ASN A 9 -9.85 -26.47 -2.84
N ARG A 10 -8.69 -26.88 -2.30
CA ARG A 10 -8.46 -28.20 -1.69
C ARG A 10 -9.13 -28.34 -0.33
N GLY A 11 -10.43 -28.06 -0.22
CA GLY A 11 -11.19 -28.31 1.01
C GLY A 11 -10.55 -27.72 2.27
N LEU A 12 -9.73 -26.68 2.13
CA LEU A 12 -9.14 -25.93 3.24
C LEU A 12 -10.28 -25.10 3.80
N LYS A 13 -11.11 -25.75 4.62
CA LYS A 13 -11.83 -25.10 5.70
C LYS A 13 -10.74 -24.58 6.64
N ILE A 14 -10.10 -23.47 6.27
CA ILE A 14 -9.43 -22.65 7.27
C ILE A 14 -10.60 -22.13 8.08
N PRO A 15 -10.85 -22.64 9.31
CA PRO A 15 -11.79 -21.94 10.15
C PRO A 15 -11.23 -20.53 10.22
N ILE A 16 -12.03 -19.51 9.89
CA ILE A 16 -11.74 -18.14 10.29
C ILE A 16 -11.94 -18.11 11.82
N ALA A 17 -11.21 -18.95 12.53
CA ALA A 17 -11.11 -18.98 13.97
C ALA A 17 -10.34 -17.71 14.27
N GLN A 18 -11.11 -16.68 14.63
CA GLN A 18 -10.66 -15.45 15.27
C GLN A 18 -9.27 -15.02 14.80
N PHE A 19 -9.19 -14.22 13.73
CA PHE A 19 -7.94 -13.47 13.50
C PHE A 19 -7.54 -12.86 14.85
N PRO A 20 -6.25 -12.96 15.24
CA PRO A 20 -5.82 -12.30 16.47
C PRO A 20 -6.32 -10.85 16.41
N PRO A 21 -6.77 -10.29 17.55
CA PRO A 21 -7.21 -8.89 17.58
C PRO A 21 -6.13 -8.06 16.90
N ALA A 22 -6.56 -7.08 16.10
CA ALA A 22 -5.62 -6.22 15.39
C ALA A 22 -4.54 -5.75 16.38
N PRO A 23 -3.26 -5.85 16.02
CA PRO A 23 -2.20 -5.39 16.92
C PRO A 23 -2.51 -3.93 17.29
N VAL A 24 -2.46 -3.64 18.58
CA VAL A 24 -2.61 -2.26 19.05
C VAL A 24 -1.38 -1.50 18.55
N ALA A 25 -1.59 -0.29 18.03
CA ALA A 25 -0.49 0.56 17.61
C ALA A 25 0.51 0.73 18.76
N ASN A 26 1.80 0.67 18.45
CA ASN A 26 2.83 1.03 19.42
C ASN A 26 2.62 2.49 19.86
N SER A 27 3.00 2.82 21.10
CA SER A 27 2.95 4.21 21.58
C SER A 27 3.78 5.11 20.68
N VAL A 28 3.25 6.30 20.38
CA VAL A 28 3.98 7.32 19.59
C VAL A 28 5.19 7.87 20.37
N ASP A 29 5.16 7.74 21.69
CA ASP A 29 6.28 8.07 22.57
C ASP A 29 7.40 7.04 22.42
N LEU A 30 8.37 7.38 21.57
CA LEU A 30 9.59 6.61 21.41
C LEU A 30 10.52 6.84 22.63
N PRO A 31 11.15 5.79 23.18
CA PRO A 31 12.21 5.96 24.17
C PRO A 31 13.34 6.80 23.56
N ALA A 32 14.05 7.58 24.39
CA ALA A 32 15.04 8.56 23.92
C ALA A 32 16.08 7.99 22.94
N ALA A 33 16.51 6.73 23.15
CA ALA A 33 17.42 6.04 22.25
C ALA A 33 16.82 5.76 20.86
N ALA A 34 15.55 5.36 20.79
CA ALA A 34 14.86 5.12 19.52
C ALA A 34 14.57 6.44 18.78
N LYS A 35 14.25 7.51 19.53
CA LYS A 35 14.11 8.85 18.95
C LYS A 35 15.43 9.35 18.35
N ALA A 36 16.53 9.25 19.09
CA ALA A 36 17.85 9.62 18.57
C ALA A 36 18.27 8.81 17.33
N TYR A 37 17.92 7.51 17.29
CA TYR A 37 18.15 6.68 16.11
C TYR A 37 17.32 7.15 14.91
N ALA A 38 16.03 7.41 15.13
CA ALA A 38 15.13 7.91 14.09
C ALA A 38 15.62 9.25 13.55
N ASP A 39 15.93 10.22 14.41
CA ASP A 39 16.42 11.53 13.99
C ASP A 39 17.70 11.45 13.14
N ALA A 40 18.58 10.47 13.41
CA ALA A 40 19.82 10.28 12.67
C ALA A 40 19.67 9.48 11.35
N HIS A 41 18.61 8.69 11.18
CA HIS A 41 18.50 7.71 10.08
C HIS A 41 17.19 7.76 9.30
N SER A 42 16.22 8.60 9.68
CA SER A 42 14.92 8.68 8.99
C SER A 42 14.93 9.62 7.80
N ASP A 43 15.98 10.42 7.66
CA ASP A 43 16.17 11.28 6.50
C ASP A 43 16.43 10.45 5.25
N CYS A 44 15.73 10.79 4.17
CA CYS A 44 15.97 10.17 2.87
C CYS A 44 17.40 10.49 2.42
N PRO A 45 18.26 9.49 2.15
CA PRO A 45 19.65 9.75 1.77
C PRO A 45 19.68 10.48 0.43
N THR A 46 20.36 11.63 0.40
CA THR A 46 20.51 12.44 -0.83
C THR A 46 21.54 11.86 -1.79
N LYS A 47 22.40 10.95 -1.33
CA LYS A 47 23.42 10.28 -2.15
C LYS A 47 23.47 8.80 -1.81
N LEU A 48 23.40 7.97 -2.84
CA LEU A 48 23.64 6.53 -2.77
C LEU A 48 25.02 6.26 -3.39
N ASP A 49 25.83 5.43 -2.73
CA ASP A 49 27.20 5.10 -3.18
C ASP A 49 27.24 4.25 -4.46
N THR A 50 26.08 3.85 -4.97
CA THR A 50 25.91 2.93 -6.11
C THR A 50 25.98 3.62 -7.48
N GLY A 51 26.38 4.89 -7.56
CA GLY A 51 26.42 5.67 -8.80
C GLY A 51 25.05 6.06 -9.36
N LEU A 52 23.97 5.62 -8.72
CA LEU A 52 22.59 6.04 -8.96
C LEU A 52 22.29 7.28 -8.11
N GLN A 53 22.73 8.44 -8.57
CA GLN A 53 22.46 9.72 -7.91
C GLN A 53 21.15 10.31 -8.44
N LEU A 54 20.30 10.77 -7.52
CA LEU A 54 19.09 11.50 -7.86
C LEU A 54 19.40 13.00 -7.79
N ASP A 55 19.06 13.75 -8.85
CA ASP A 55 19.19 15.20 -8.84
C ASP A 55 18.31 15.79 -7.71
N GLU A 56 18.76 16.86 -7.05
CA GLU A 56 18.03 17.47 -5.91
C GLU A 56 16.58 17.81 -6.26
N ALA A 57 16.34 18.31 -7.49
CA ALA A 57 15.00 18.61 -7.98
C ALA A 57 14.11 17.35 -8.10
N LYS A 58 14.69 16.22 -8.53
CA LYS A 58 13.98 14.94 -8.62
C LYS A 58 13.72 14.34 -7.25
N ALA A 59 14.67 14.48 -6.31
CA ALA A 59 14.49 14.06 -4.92
C ALA A 59 13.35 14.82 -4.26
N LYS A 60 13.32 16.14 -4.43
CA LYS A 60 12.22 16.98 -3.94
C LYS A 60 10.88 16.57 -4.55
N ALA A 61 10.82 16.40 -5.87
CA ALA A 61 9.60 15.96 -6.55
C ALA A 61 9.14 14.57 -6.08
N ALA A 62 10.06 13.65 -5.77
CA ALA A 62 9.71 12.34 -5.23
C ALA A 62 9.07 12.46 -3.83
N CYS A 63 9.66 13.26 -2.94
CA CYS A 63 9.11 13.51 -1.60
C CYS A 63 7.76 14.22 -1.64
N GLU A 64 7.54 15.14 -2.59
CA GLU A 64 6.26 15.85 -2.76
C GLU A 64 5.17 14.92 -3.33
N ASN A 65 5.49 14.11 -4.34
CA ASN A 65 4.51 13.22 -4.98
C ASN A 65 4.24 11.94 -4.18
N PHE A 66 5.19 11.50 -3.37
CA PHE A 66 5.11 10.30 -2.54
C PHE A 66 5.66 10.59 -1.14
N PRO A 67 4.93 11.36 -0.31
CA PRO A 67 5.31 11.59 1.07
C PRO A 67 5.45 10.26 1.82
N ALA A 68 6.48 10.15 2.66
CA ALA A 68 6.69 8.97 3.49
C ALA A 68 5.67 8.89 4.63
N GLY A 69 5.37 7.68 5.10
CA GLY A 69 4.53 7.44 6.27
C GLY A 69 3.35 6.51 6.01
N GLU A 70 2.93 5.81 7.06
CA GLU A 70 1.78 4.89 7.03
C GLU A 70 0.46 5.62 6.74
N ASP A 71 0.28 6.80 7.33
CA ASP A 71 -0.94 7.62 7.16
C ASP A 71 -1.20 7.96 5.69
N GLU A 72 -0.16 8.40 4.96
CA GLU A 72 -0.26 8.72 3.54
C GLU A 72 -0.59 7.48 2.70
N GLY A 73 0.01 6.33 3.04
CA GLY A 73 -0.29 5.06 2.38
C GLY A 73 -1.76 4.65 2.52
N HIS A 74 -2.32 4.75 3.73
CA HIS A 74 -3.75 4.48 3.96
C HIS A 74 -4.67 5.55 3.36
N ALA A 75 -4.27 6.81 3.36
CA ALA A 75 -5.03 7.89 2.74
C ALA A 75 -5.18 7.66 1.22
N ARG A 76 -4.09 7.29 0.53
CA ARG A 76 -4.12 6.93 -0.90
C ARG A 76 -4.97 5.69 -1.17
N LEU A 77 -4.88 4.66 -0.33
CA LEU A 77 -5.71 3.46 -0.44
C LEU A 77 -7.19 3.82 -0.32
N THR A 78 -7.54 4.65 0.66
CA THR A 78 -8.91 5.13 0.87
C THR A 78 -9.41 5.93 -0.34
N ARG A 79 -8.62 6.90 -0.83
CA ARG A 79 -8.95 7.70 -2.02
C ARG A 79 -9.15 6.81 -3.25
N PHE A 80 -8.28 5.82 -3.45
CA PHE A 80 -8.42 4.89 -4.56
C PHE A 80 -9.74 4.10 -4.48
N LEU A 81 -10.06 3.52 -3.33
CA LEU A 81 -11.27 2.73 -3.14
C LEU A 81 -12.56 3.56 -3.28
N THR A 82 -12.55 4.81 -2.80
CA THR A 82 -13.72 5.70 -2.85
C THR A 82 -13.93 6.28 -4.25
N ASP A 83 -12.88 6.77 -4.91
CA ASP A 83 -13.02 7.64 -6.08
C ASP A 83 -12.70 6.94 -7.42
N LYS A 84 -11.77 5.98 -7.40
CA LYS A 84 -11.14 5.46 -8.63
C LYS A 84 -11.44 4.00 -8.92
N ALA A 85 -11.58 3.16 -7.88
CA ALA A 85 -11.72 1.71 -8.01
C ALA A 85 -12.86 1.30 -8.96
N ARG A 86 -13.98 2.03 -8.95
CA ARG A 86 -15.14 1.79 -9.83
C ARG A 86 -14.83 1.93 -11.32
N LYS A 87 -13.93 2.86 -11.67
CA LYS A 87 -13.54 3.20 -13.04
C LYS A 87 -12.16 2.64 -13.41
N TYR A 88 -11.57 1.83 -12.54
CA TYR A 88 -10.21 1.35 -12.71
C TYR A 88 -10.03 0.61 -14.05
N ASP A 89 -10.98 -0.26 -14.41
CA ASP A 89 -10.93 -1.04 -15.65
C ASP A 89 -10.84 -0.17 -16.90
N SER A 90 -11.57 0.94 -16.95
CA SER A 90 -11.59 1.84 -18.12
C SER A 90 -10.53 2.95 -18.06
N ALA A 91 -9.98 3.27 -16.89
CA ALA A 91 -9.03 4.38 -16.71
C ALA A 91 -7.57 3.94 -16.59
N ARG A 92 -7.28 2.68 -16.22
CA ARG A 92 -5.90 2.22 -15.92
C ARG A 92 -4.93 2.36 -17.10
N ASP A 93 -5.45 2.26 -18.33
CA ASP A 93 -4.64 2.25 -19.55
C ASP A 93 -4.48 3.66 -20.17
N ASN A 94 -5.08 4.70 -19.55
CA ASN A 94 -4.95 6.07 -20.00
C ASN A 94 -3.91 6.85 -19.16
N PRO A 95 -2.69 7.08 -19.69
CA PRO A 95 -1.60 7.72 -18.94
C PRO A 95 -1.84 9.20 -18.62
N ALA A 96 -2.74 9.87 -19.35
CA ALA A 96 -3.12 11.26 -19.05
C ALA A 96 -4.10 11.36 -17.86
N SER A 97 -4.66 10.22 -17.42
CA SER A 97 -5.61 10.16 -16.31
C SER A 97 -4.97 9.59 -15.04
N ASP A 98 -5.35 10.13 -13.88
CA ASP A 98 -4.99 9.59 -12.58
C ASP A 98 -5.87 8.38 -12.23
N GLY A 99 -5.78 7.33 -13.04
CA GLY A 99 -6.65 6.15 -13.01
C GLY A 99 -6.18 5.03 -12.08
N THR A 100 -4.96 5.11 -11.52
CA THR A 100 -4.38 4.05 -10.68
C THR A 100 -4.35 4.43 -9.20
N SER A 101 -4.00 3.46 -8.34
CA SER A 101 -3.95 3.66 -6.89
C SER A 101 -2.74 4.47 -6.43
N SER A 102 -1.66 4.52 -7.22
CA SER A 102 -0.38 5.13 -6.81
C SER A 102 0.19 4.57 -5.49
N LEU A 103 -0.12 3.29 -5.18
CA LEU A 103 0.29 2.61 -3.93
C LEU A 103 1.60 1.81 -4.04
N SER A 104 2.16 1.66 -5.23
CA SER A 104 3.37 0.86 -5.45
C SER A 104 4.55 1.21 -4.54
N PRO A 105 4.92 2.48 -4.27
CA PRO A 105 6.04 2.77 -3.38
C PRO A 105 5.77 2.32 -1.96
N TYR A 106 4.55 2.53 -1.44
CA TYR A 106 4.14 2.14 -0.08
C TYR A 106 4.06 0.63 0.11
N LEU A 107 3.66 -0.12 -0.94
CA LEU A 107 3.69 -1.57 -0.94
C LEU A 107 5.12 -2.12 -1.00
N SER A 108 5.98 -1.53 -1.83
CA SER A 108 7.36 -1.99 -2.00
C SER A 108 8.24 -1.75 -0.76
N SER A 109 7.95 -0.67 -0.01
CA SER A 109 8.62 -0.35 1.26
C SER A 109 8.01 -1.06 2.47
N GLY A 110 6.89 -1.78 2.29
CA GLY A 110 6.19 -2.46 3.37
C GLY A 110 5.45 -1.53 4.34
N ILE A 111 5.30 -0.25 3.99
CA ILE A 111 4.53 0.73 4.78
C ILE A 111 3.06 0.31 4.90
N ILE A 112 2.50 -0.20 3.81
CA ILE A 112 1.21 -0.89 3.82
C ILE A 112 1.39 -2.30 3.26
N THR A 113 0.53 -3.21 3.71
CA THR A 113 0.57 -4.62 3.32
C THR A 113 -0.52 -4.97 2.33
N SER A 114 -0.27 -5.98 1.49
CA SER A 114 -1.30 -6.53 0.60
C SER A 114 -2.53 -7.03 1.36
N ARG A 115 -2.37 -7.51 2.59
CA ARG A 115 -3.48 -7.94 3.46
C ARG A 115 -4.37 -6.77 3.87
N GLN A 116 -3.79 -5.62 4.23
CA GLN A 116 -4.54 -4.40 4.53
C GLN A 116 -5.30 -3.93 3.29
N CYS A 117 -4.67 -3.93 2.12
CA CYS A 117 -5.30 -3.56 0.85
C CYS A 117 -6.51 -4.44 0.52
N ILE A 118 -6.35 -5.76 0.60
CA ILE A 118 -7.44 -6.73 0.36
C ILE A 118 -8.56 -6.54 1.39
N SER A 119 -8.22 -6.40 2.67
CA SER A 119 -9.24 -6.21 3.72
C SER A 119 -10.04 -4.92 3.51
N ALA A 120 -9.37 -3.82 3.14
CA ALA A 120 -10.03 -2.55 2.85
C ALA A 120 -10.91 -2.65 1.59
N ALA A 121 -10.43 -3.28 0.52
CA ALA A 121 -11.20 -3.49 -0.70
C ALA A 121 -12.44 -4.35 -0.47
N LEU A 122 -12.33 -5.43 0.32
CA LEU A 122 -13.47 -6.25 0.72
C LEU A 122 -14.51 -5.42 1.48
N LYS A 123 -14.08 -4.64 2.47
CA LYS A 123 -14.98 -3.77 3.25
C LYS A 123 -15.68 -2.75 2.34
N ALA A 124 -14.95 -2.14 1.41
CA ALA A 124 -15.50 -1.20 0.42
C ALA A 124 -16.49 -1.88 -0.56
N ASN A 125 -16.35 -3.19 -0.78
CA ASN A 125 -17.21 -3.99 -1.66
C ASN A 125 -18.23 -4.85 -0.89
N ASN A 126 -18.71 -4.41 0.28
CA ASN A 126 -19.69 -5.13 1.11
C ASN A 126 -19.28 -6.60 1.42
N ASN A 127 -17.99 -6.83 1.65
CA ASN A 127 -17.33 -8.12 1.87
C ASN A 127 -17.45 -9.13 0.72
N LYS A 128 -17.63 -8.65 -0.51
CA LYS A 128 -17.67 -9.48 -1.73
C LYS A 128 -16.31 -9.49 -2.42
N ILE A 129 -15.89 -10.67 -2.87
CA ILE A 129 -14.66 -10.86 -3.67
C ILE A 129 -14.93 -10.56 -5.16
N GLU A 130 -16.18 -10.71 -5.59
CA GLU A 130 -16.61 -10.52 -6.98
C GLU A 130 -17.72 -9.45 -7.06
N GLY A 131 -17.81 -8.77 -8.21
CA GLY A 131 -18.69 -7.62 -8.42
C GLY A 131 -17.96 -6.29 -8.20
N VAL A 132 -18.37 -5.27 -8.96
CA VAL A 132 -17.71 -3.95 -8.98
C VAL A 132 -18.04 -3.19 -7.71
N VAL A 133 -17.00 -2.63 -7.08
CA VAL A 133 -17.10 -1.65 -5.98
C VAL A 133 -18.10 -0.58 -6.34
#